data_AF-M1KND8-F1
#
_entry.id   AF-M1KND8-F1
#
_cell.length_a   1.000
_cell.length_b   1.000
_cell.length_c   1.000
_cell.angle_alpha   90.00
_cell.angle_beta   90.00
_cell.angle_gamma   90.00
#
_symmetry.space_group_name_H-M   'P 1'
#
loop_
_entity.id
_entity.type
_entity.pdbx_description
1 polymer ?
#
loop_
_entity_poly.entity_id
_entity_poly.type
_entity_poly.pdbx_seq_one_letter_code
_entity_poly.pdbx_strand_id
1 'polypeptide(L)' 'MTGIPSIVPYVLPTSRDLPVNLAQWSIDPERAVLLVHDMQRYFLRPLPDALREQVVSNAARIRQWAADNGVR' A
#
# COMPACT_ATOMS: atom_id res chain seq x y z
N MET A 1 -3.68 12.93 23.19
CA MET A 1 -4.53 12.23 22.20
C MET A 1 -3.75 12.15 20.89
N THR A 2 -3.83 11.04 20.16
CA THR A 2 -3.09 10.86 18.89
C THR A 2 -3.69 11.62 17.72
N GLY A 3 -4.95 12.10 17.82
CA GLY A 3 -5.68 12.74 16.72
C GLY A 3 -6.18 11.77 15.63
N ILE A 4 -5.77 10.50 15.69
CA ILE A 4 -6.18 9.44 14.76
C ILE A 4 -7.41 8.74 15.36
N PRO A 5 -8.56 8.71 14.66
CA PRO A 5 -9.75 8.02 15.14
C PRO A 5 -9.58 6.50 15.12
N SER A 6 -10.48 5.80 15.81
CA SER A 6 -10.60 4.35 15.64
C SER A 6 -11.00 4.03 14.19
N ILE A 7 -10.32 3.08 13.56
CA ILE A 7 -10.55 2.72 12.16
C ILE A 7 -11.50 1.53 12.12
N VAL A 8 -12.67 1.73 11.48
CA VAL A 8 -13.63 0.64 11.24
C VAL A 8 -13.04 -0.31 10.19
N PRO A 9 -13.09 -1.64 10.40
CA PRO A 9 -12.62 -2.60 9.40
C PRO A 9 -13.35 -2.44 8.07
N TYR A 10 -12.61 -2.58 6.98
CA TYR A 10 -13.16 -2.61 5.63
C TYR A 10 -12.35 -3.57 4.76
N VAL A 11 -12.94 -3.96 3.63
CA VAL A 11 -12.29 -4.85 2.66
C VAL A 11 -11.45 -4.01 1.70
N LEU A 12 -10.19 -4.41 1.47
CA LEU A 12 -9.36 -3.77 0.45
C LEU A 12 -9.98 -3.98 -0.94
N PRO A 13 -9.97 -2.95 -1.81
CA PRO A 13 -10.53 -3.08 -3.15
C PRO A 13 -9.74 -4.08 -3.98
N THR A 14 -10.44 -4.71 -4.91
CA THR A 14 -9.87 -5.50 -5.99
C THR A 14 -9.75 -4.66 -7.25
N SER A 15 -9.12 -5.19 -8.30
CA SER A 15 -9.03 -4.52 -9.60
C SER A 15 -10.38 -4.15 -10.21
N ARG A 16 -11.46 -4.87 -9.86
CA ARG A 16 -12.83 -4.61 -10.35
C ARG A 16 -13.50 -3.43 -9.67
N ASP A 17 -13.03 -3.06 -8.48
CA ASP A 17 -13.62 -1.99 -7.67
C ASP A 17 -12.97 -0.63 -7.95
N LEU A 18 -11.90 -0.61 -8.75
CA LEU A 18 -11.16 0.61 -9.07
C LEU A 18 -11.88 1.43 -10.16
N PRO A 19 -11.87 2.77 -10.07
CA PRO A 19 -12.36 3.63 -11.13
C PRO A 19 -11.49 3.50 -12.39
N VAL A 20 -12.06 3.86 -13.54
CA VAL A 20 -11.32 3.89 -14.80
C VAL A 20 -10.27 5.00 -14.77
N ASN A 21 -9.01 4.63 -14.99
CA ASN A 21 -7.92 5.60 -15.13
C ASN A 21 -8.06 6.41 -16.43
N LEU A 22 -7.89 7.73 -16.34
CA LEU A 22 -7.87 8.62 -17.50
C LEU A 22 -6.48 8.75 -18.12
N ALA A 23 -5.44 8.80 -17.27
CA ALA A 23 -4.06 8.79 -17.71
C ALA A 23 -3.64 7.38 -18.16
N GLN A 24 -2.77 7.32 -19.16
CA GLN A 24 -2.28 6.06 -19.76
C GLN A 24 -0.82 5.79 -19.40
N TRP A 25 -0.41 6.12 -18.18
CA TRP A 25 0.95 5.86 -17.72
C TRP A 25 1.16 4.37 -17.46
N SER A 26 2.37 3.91 -17.76
CA SER A 26 2.85 2.57 -17.41
C SER A 26 3.99 2.68 -16.42
N ILE A 27 4.09 1.72 -15.50
CA ILE A 27 5.24 1.62 -14.59
C ILE A 27 6.44 1.14 -15.41
N ASP A 28 7.50 1.94 -15.41
CA ASP A 28 8.79 1.62 -16.00
C ASP A 28 9.81 1.43 -14.86
N PRO A 29 10.31 0.20 -14.61
CA PRO A 29 11.24 -0.06 -13.51
C PRO A 29 12.52 0.77 -13.55
N GLU A 30 13.00 1.17 -14.73
CA GLU A 30 14.22 1.97 -14.87
C GLU A 30 14.03 3.42 -14.40
N ARG A 31 12.78 3.86 -14.31
CA ARG A 31 12.38 5.24 -13.96
C ARG A 31 11.58 5.33 -12.67
N ALA A 32 11.15 4.21 -12.12
CA ALA A 32 10.29 4.16 -10.95
C ALA A 32 11.07 4.25 -9.64
N VAL A 33 10.38 4.72 -8.61
CA VAL A 33 10.79 4.64 -7.20
C VAL A 33 9.60 4.10 -6.41
N LEU A 34 9.86 3.21 -5.44
CA LEU A 34 8.84 2.71 -4.51
C LEU A 34 8.87 3.51 -3.21
N LEU A 35 7.83 4.31 -2.97
CA LEU A 35 7.64 5.00 -1.69
C LEU A 35 6.81 4.15 -0.72
N VAL A 36 7.44 3.61 0.31
CA VAL A 36 6.75 2.95 1.45
C VAL A 36 6.39 4.01 2.49
N HIS A 37 5.24 4.64 2.30
CA HIS A 37 4.84 5.83 3.05
C HIS A 37 4.32 5.49 4.47
N ASP A 38 4.95 6.05 5.52
CA ASP A 38 4.50 6.02 6.92
C ASP A 38 4.03 4.67 7.47
N MET A 39 4.62 3.57 7.01
CA MET A 39 4.35 2.20 7.50
C MET A 39 4.97 1.93 8.88
N GLN A 40 5.06 2.95 9.72
CA GLN A 40 5.58 2.88 11.08
C GLN A 40 4.53 2.26 12.02
N ARG A 41 5.01 1.58 13.08
CA ARG A 41 4.13 0.95 14.09
C ARG A 41 3.12 1.92 14.70
N TYR A 42 3.43 3.22 14.79
CA TYR A 42 2.52 4.24 15.29
C TYR A 42 1.26 4.36 14.43
N PHE A 43 1.42 4.49 13.11
CA PHE A 43 0.31 4.65 12.16
C PHE A 43 -0.42 3.35 11.86
N LEU A 44 0.27 2.21 11.97
CA LEU A 44 -0.34 0.90 11.75
C LEU A 44 -1.10 0.38 12.98
N ARG A 45 -0.86 0.91 14.18
CA ARG A 45 -1.51 0.45 15.42
C ARG A 45 -3.04 0.59 15.41
N PRO A 46 -3.65 1.66 14.86
CA PRO A 46 -5.11 1.82 14.87
C PRO A 46 -5.85 0.95 13.84
N LEU A 47 -5.13 0.30 12.92
CA LEU A 47 -5.75 -0.60 11.94
C LEU A 47 -6.16 -1.92 12.61
N PRO A 48 -7.37 -2.44 12.31
CA PRO A 48 -7.76 -3.80 12.68
C PRO A 48 -6.79 -4.84 12.12
N ASP A 49 -6.52 -5.91 12.88
CA ASP A 49 -5.44 -6.86 12.59
C ASP A 49 -5.50 -7.45 11.17
N ALA A 50 -6.66 -7.97 10.75
CA ALA A 50 -6.80 -8.57 9.42
C ALA A 50 -6.55 -7.55 8.29
N LEU A 51 -6.99 -6.30 8.45
CA LEU A 51 -6.74 -5.23 7.47
C LEU A 51 -5.25 -4.87 7.44
N ARG A 52 -4.64 -4.71 8.62
CA ARG A 52 -3.21 -4.40 8.77
C ARG A 52 -2.33 -5.48 8.12
N GLU A 53 -2.62 -6.74 8.38
CA GLU A 53 -1.88 -7.87 7.82
C GLU A 53 -1.96 -7.91 6.29
N GLN A 54 -3.15 -7.69 5.72
CA GLN A 54 -3.31 -7.66 4.27
C GLN A 54 -2.55 -6.50 3.63
N VAL A 55 -2.64 -5.29 4.18
CA VAL A 55 -1.90 -4.12 3.66
C VAL A 55 -0.39 -4.36 3.75
N VAL A 56 0.11 -4.82 4.89
CA VAL A 56 1.55 -5.08 5.10
C VAL A 56 2.04 -6.20 4.17
N SER A 57 1.27 -7.27 3.99
CA SER A 57 1.61 -8.36 3.08
C SER A 57 1.68 -7.90 1.62
N ASN A 58 0.71 -7.09 1.17
CA ASN A 58 0.72 -6.52 -0.18
C ASN A 58 1.91 -5.58 -0.38
N ALA A 59 2.18 -4.69 0.59
CA ALA A 59 3.32 -3.79 0.55
C ALA A 59 4.66 -4.57 0.50
N ALA A 60 4.78 -5.66 1.27
CA ALA A 60 5.97 -6.52 1.24
C ALA A 60 6.17 -7.19 -0.13
N ARG A 61 5.08 -7.67 -0.77
CA ARG A 61 5.14 -8.24 -2.13
C ARG A 61 5.59 -7.20 -3.16
N ILE A 62 5.07 -5.97 -3.09
CA ILE A 62 5.46 -4.88 -3.98
C ILE A 62 6.92 -4.47 -3.73
N ARG A 63 7.34 -4.40 -2.46
CA ARG A 63 8.75 -4.13 -2.09
C ARG A 63 9.69 -5.20 -2.62
N GLN A 64 9.28 -6.46 -2.58
CA GLN A 64 10.08 -7.55 -3.14
C GLN A 64 10.20 -7.41 -4.65
N TRP A 65 9.08 -7.20 -5.35
CA TRP A 65 9.09 -6.94 -6.79
C TRP A 65 9.99 -5.75 -7.15
N ALA A 66 9.91 -4.66 -6.40
CA ALA A 66 10.75 -3.48 -6.62
C ALA A 66 12.25 -3.81 -6.50
N ALA A 67 12.63 -4.54 -5.45
CA ALA A 67 14.00 -5.00 -5.26
C ALA A 67 14.48 -5.92 -6.40
N ASP A 68 13.63 -6.84 -6.84
CA ASP A 68 13.93 -7.79 -7.93
C ASP A 68 14.08 -7.10 -9.29
N ASN A 69 13.48 -5.92 -9.48
CA ASN A 69 13.47 -5.18 -10.74
C ASN A 69 14.32 -3.90 -10.71
N GLY A 70 15.12 -3.69 -9.65
CA GLY A 70 16.00 -2.52 -9.53
C GLY A 70 15.28 -1.19 -9.31
N VAL A 71 13.99 -1.22 -8.94
CA VAL A 71 13.23 -0.04 -8.55
C VAL A 71 13.73 0.41 -7.17
N ARG A 72 14.15 1.67 -7.07
CA ARG A 72 14.77 2.22 -5.86
C ARG A 72 13.76 2.71 -4.84
#